data_AF-A0A7V9SCE5-F1
#
_entry.id   AF-A0A7V9SCE5-F1
#
_cell.length_a   1.000
_cell.length_b   1.000
_cell.length_c   1.000
_cell.angle_alpha   90.00
_cell.angle_beta   90.00
_cell.angle_gamma   90.00
#
_symmetry.space_group_name_H-M   'P 1'
#
loop_
_entity.id
_entity.type
_entity.pdbx_description
1 polymer ?
#
loop_
_entity_poly.entity_id
_entity_poly.type
_entity_poly.pdbx_seq_one_letter_code
_entity_poly.pdbx_strand_id
1 'polypeptide(L)'
;ASTAGDPAPVVNAISPAPRGRAKAPSRAASTQPNALKPNGNGVAAAPIMTTAAPPPDLLESYEEPDGVDPVAPTTGIEVLDAFEQDGVRYYTLRDLRYHKLIHNVTKYTDRRLWRAAIAQREKGALDDSGVRWDGDYGLWRSYRQRSGDRRYDLVYRGDGDPRIFFGVSENGMDRRWKSLLATTKVAP
;
A
#
# COMPACT_ATOMS: atom_id res chain seq x y z
N ALA A 1 42.23 47.16 13.80
CA ALA A 1 41.20 46.93 12.78
C ALA A 1 39.95 46.44 13.50
N SER A 2 38.90 47.25 13.46
CA SER A 2 37.59 46.95 14.04
C SER A 2 36.84 45.93 13.17
N THR A 3 36.22 44.92 13.80
CA THR A 3 34.95 44.37 13.32
C THR A 3 34.13 43.88 14.51
N ALA A 4 33.03 44.58 14.75
CA ALA A 4 31.94 44.20 15.62
C ALA A 4 30.96 43.29 14.86
N GLY A 5 30.16 42.47 15.57
CA GLY A 5 28.91 41.94 15.03
C GLY A 5 28.48 40.59 15.57
N ASP A 6 27.89 40.58 16.77
CA ASP A 6 26.79 39.66 17.10
C ASP A 6 25.56 40.55 17.41
N PRO A 7 24.37 40.21 16.90
CA PRO A 7 23.27 40.01 17.86
C PRO A 7 22.28 38.88 17.49
N ALA A 8 22.05 38.02 18.48
CA ALA A 8 20.78 37.48 19.00
C ALA A 8 19.52 37.38 18.09
N PRO A 9 18.81 36.23 18.12
CA PRO A 9 17.39 36.18 17.80
C PRO A 9 16.48 36.29 19.04
N VAL A 10 15.33 36.88 18.75
CA VAL A 10 14.23 37.33 19.59
C VAL A 10 13.34 36.21 20.17
N VAL A 11 12.69 36.57 21.27
CA VAL A 11 11.69 35.85 22.06
C VAL A 11 10.36 35.65 21.33
N ASN A 12 9.61 34.59 21.66
CA ASN A 12 8.22 34.75 22.09
C ASN A 12 7.66 33.51 22.81
N ALA A 13 7.13 33.78 24.00
CA ALA A 13 6.37 32.86 24.86
C ALA A 13 4.91 32.75 24.38
N ILE A 14 4.19 31.72 24.87
CA ILE A 14 2.77 31.75 25.33
C ILE A 14 2.40 30.33 25.82
N SER A 15 2.01 30.20 27.10
CA SER A 15 1.28 29.06 27.71
C SER A 15 -0.26 29.32 27.63
N PRO A 16 -1.22 28.60 28.28
CA PRO A 16 -1.24 27.30 28.99
C PRO A 16 -2.53 26.43 28.70
N ALA A 17 -2.72 25.36 29.50
CA ALA A 17 -4.00 24.71 29.90
C ALA A 17 -4.56 23.51 29.07
N PRO A 18 -5.64 22.82 29.52
CA PRO A 18 -5.64 21.82 30.61
C PRO A 18 -6.17 20.44 30.16
N ARG A 19 -5.78 19.36 30.86
CA ARG A 19 -6.38 18.02 30.70
C ARG A 19 -7.43 17.76 31.77
N GLY A 20 -8.70 17.89 31.38
CA GLY A 20 -9.84 17.32 32.10
C GLY A 20 -10.63 16.44 31.14
N ARG A 21 -10.73 15.14 31.42
CA ARG A 21 -11.70 14.26 30.75
C ARG A 21 -12.20 13.19 31.71
N ALA A 22 -13.42 13.40 32.18
CA ALA A 22 -14.26 12.39 32.79
C ALA A 22 -14.73 11.36 31.74
N LYS A 23 -14.82 10.08 32.11
CA LYS A 23 -15.80 9.13 31.58
C LYS A 23 -16.10 8.04 32.61
N ALA A 24 -17.37 8.02 33.04
CA ALA A 24 -18.01 6.91 33.73
C ALA A 24 -18.34 5.76 32.75
N PRO A 25 -18.49 4.51 33.23
CA PRO A 25 -19.21 3.47 32.52
C PRO A 25 -20.50 3.03 33.22
N SER A 26 -21.56 2.97 32.40
CA SER A 26 -22.49 1.85 32.23
C SER A 26 -23.37 1.40 33.40
N ARG A 27 -24.70 1.64 33.28
CA ARG A 27 -25.73 0.95 34.06
C ARG A 27 -26.91 0.55 33.17
N ALA A 28 -27.28 -0.74 33.31
CA ALA A 28 -28.60 -1.38 33.15
C ALA A 28 -29.35 -1.19 31.80
N ALA A 29 -29.54 -2.25 31.00
CA ALA A 29 -30.57 -3.30 31.14
C ALA A 29 -32.00 -2.80 30.89
N SER A 30 -32.62 -3.26 29.80
CA SER A 30 -34.08 -3.35 29.63
C SER A 30 -34.44 -4.40 28.57
N THR A 31 -34.79 -5.58 29.09
CA THR A 31 -35.94 -6.44 28.75
C THR A 31 -36.66 -6.22 27.42
N GLN A 32 -36.70 -7.28 26.59
CA GLN A 32 -37.77 -7.51 25.61
C GLN A 32 -38.50 -8.81 25.97
N PRO A 33 -39.84 -8.82 25.95
CA PRO A 33 -40.62 -9.98 25.57
C PRO A 33 -41.44 -9.65 24.33
N ASN A 34 -41.45 -10.52 23.32
CA ASN A 34 -42.60 -11.40 23.07
C ASN A 34 -42.41 -12.13 21.72
N ALA A 35 -42.88 -13.37 21.70
CA ALA A 35 -42.86 -14.26 20.56
C ALA A 35 -43.97 -13.91 19.55
N LEU A 36 -43.71 -14.17 18.26
CA LEU A 36 -44.69 -14.79 17.36
C LEU A 36 -43.96 -15.40 16.15
N LYS A 37 -44.08 -16.72 15.99
CA LYS A 37 -43.73 -17.43 14.75
C LYS A 37 -44.89 -17.26 13.76
N PRO A 38 -44.61 -17.23 12.45
CA PRO A 38 -45.12 -18.34 11.66
C PRO A 38 -44.12 -18.92 10.65
N ASN A 39 -44.35 -20.19 10.39
CA ASN A 39 -43.61 -21.11 9.53
C ASN A 39 -43.91 -20.81 8.04
N GLY A 40 -42.87 -20.69 7.21
CA GLY A 40 -43.02 -20.52 5.76
C GLY A 40 -41.71 -20.85 5.04
N ASN A 41 -41.71 -22.00 4.35
CA ASN A 41 -40.77 -22.50 3.34
C ASN A 41 -39.39 -21.81 3.19
N GLY A 42 -38.37 -22.54 3.64
CA GLY A 42 -36.97 -22.22 3.35
C GLY A 42 -36.64 -22.36 1.87
N VAL A 43 -36.39 -21.21 1.23
CA VAL A 43 -35.32 -21.06 0.26
C VAL A 43 -34.27 -20.19 0.92
N ALA A 44 -33.08 -20.76 1.16
CA ALA A 44 -31.98 -20.08 1.80
C ALA A 44 -31.48 -18.95 0.90
N ALA A 45 -32.03 -17.75 1.06
CA ALA A 45 -31.39 -16.53 0.60
C ALA A 45 -30.13 -16.34 1.47
N ALA A 46 -28.97 -16.62 0.88
CA ALA A 46 -27.71 -16.19 1.46
C ALA A 46 -27.80 -14.70 1.80
N PRO A 47 -27.18 -14.21 2.89
CA PRO A 47 -27.16 -12.79 3.16
C PRO A 47 -26.48 -12.11 1.97
N ILE A 48 -27.28 -11.41 1.17
CA ILE A 48 -26.78 -10.42 0.21
C ILE A 48 -25.98 -9.43 1.04
N MET A 49 -24.65 -9.61 1.05
CA MET A 49 -23.75 -8.51 1.34
C MET A 49 -24.21 -7.38 0.43
N THR A 50 -24.69 -6.29 1.03
CA THR A 50 -24.98 -5.06 0.32
C THR A 50 -23.70 -4.67 -0.42
N THR A 51 -23.60 -5.07 -1.68
CA THR A 51 -22.88 -4.30 -2.68
C THR A 51 -23.67 -3.00 -2.75
N ALA A 52 -23.17 -1.98 -2.06
CA ALA A 52 -23.52 -0.62 -2.43
C ALA A 52 -23.16 -0.50 -3.92
N ALA A 53 -24.13 -0.10 -4.75
CA ALA A 53 -23.85 0.18 -6.15
C ALA A 53 -22.63 1.11 -6.23
N PRO A 54 -21.65 0.86 -7.12
CA PRO A 54 -20.56 1.79 -7.31
C PRO A 54 -21.15 3.17 -7.63
N PRO A 55 -20.57 4.27 -7.12
CA PRO A 55 -21.00 5.61 -7.51
C PRO A 55 -21.06 5.68 -9.05
N PRO A 56 -22.09 6.30 -9.62
CA PRO A 56 -22.42 6.20 -11.05
C PRO A 56 -21.33 6.71 -12.01
N ASP A 57 -20.25 7.33 -11.51
CA ASP A 57 -19.18 7.93 -12.32
C ASP A 57 -17.78 7.34 -12.06
N LEU A 58 -17.66 6.17 -11.43
CA LEU A 58 -16.34 5.53 -11.33
C LEU A 58 -15.93 4.92 -12.67
N LEU A 59 -14.75 5.30 -13.18
CA LEU A 59 -14.13 4.61 -14.31
C LEU A 59 -14.03 3.10 -14.04
N GLU A 60 -14.53 2.30 -14.97
CA GLU A 60 -14.44 0.85 -14.90
C GLU A 60 -12.99 0.40 -15.10
N SER A 61 -12.54 -0.52 -14.27
CA SER A 61 -11.22 -1.14 -14.41
C SER A 61 -11.23 -2.13 -15.57
N TYR A 62 -10.22 -2.06 -16.43
CA TYR A 62 -10.01 -3.03 -17.51
C TYR A 62 -8.56 -3.50 -17.53
N GLU A 63 -8.34 -4.66 -18.16
CA GLU A 63 -7.04 -5.32 -18.23
C GLU A 63 -6.58 -5.46 -19.68
N GLU A 64 -5.34 -5.08 -19.96
CA GLU A 64 -4.68 -5.25 -21.25
C GLU A 64 -3.54 -6.28 -21.12
N PRO A 65 -3.30 -7.16 -22.11
CA PRO A 65 -2.06 -7.91 -22.16
C PRO A 65 -0.86 -6.97 -22.21
N ASP A 66 0.17 -7.32 -21.46
CA ASP A 66 1.40 -6.58 -21.41
C ASP A 66 2.59 -7.49 -21.70
N GLY A 67 3.69 -6.90 -22.17
CA GLY A 67 4.90 -7.61 -22.54
C GLY A 67 5.66 -8.16 -21.33
N VAL A 68 6.42 -9.22 -21.55
CA VAL A 68 7.39 -9.69 -20.55
C VAL A 68 8.53 -8.69 -20.48
N ASP A 69 8.77 -8.16 -19.30
CA ASP A 69 9.89 -7.27 -19.03
C ASP A 69 11.10 -8.09 -18.56
N PRO A 70 12.24 -8.03 -19.26
CA PRO A 70 13.42 -8.85 -18.93
C PRO A 70 14.12 -8.41 -17.64
N VAL A 71 13.86 -7.21 -17.14
CA VAL A 71 14.46 -6.67 -15.91
C VAL A 71 13.53 -6.89 -14.72
N ALA A 72 12.22 -6.83 -14.94
CA ALA A 72 11.25 -7.01 -13.88
C ALA A 72 11.29 -8.44 -13.31
N PRO A 73 11.03 -8.62 -12.01
CA PRO A 73 10.78 -9.95 -11.46
C PRO A 73 9.51 -10.56 -12.06
N THR A 74 9.35 -11.88 -11.98
CA THR A 74 8.17 -12.58 -12.51
C THR A 74 6.98 -12.59 -11.54
N THR A 75 7.12 -11.97 -10.38
CA THR A 75 6.05 -11.86 -9.37
C THR A 75 6.06 -10.49 -8.74
N GLY A 76 4.93 -10.13 -8.11
CA GLY A 76 4.73 -8.80 -7.56
C GLY A 76 3.97 -7.93 -8.54
N ILE A 77 3.96 -6.63 -8.27
CA ILE A 77 3.29 -5.63 -9.08
C ILE A 77 4.09 -4.33 -9.10
N GLU A 78 3.89 -3.54 -10.14
CA GLU A 78 4.47 -2.20 -10.28
C GLU A 78 3.32 -1.19 -10.44
N VAL A 79 3.44 -0.02 -9.80
CA VAL A 79 2.47 1.08 -9.95
C VAL A 79 3.05 2.07 -10.94
N LEU A 80 2.53 2.10 -12.17
CA LEU A 80 3.08 2.93 -13.23
C LEU A 80 2.60 4.37 -13.12
N ASP A 81 1.29 4.56 -13.00
CA ASP A 81 0.69 5.88 -13.06
C ASP A 81 -0.37 6.08 -11.98
N ALA A 82 -0.64 7.34 -11.67
CA ALA A 82 -1.66 7.78 -10.74
C ALA A 82 -2.26 9.11 -11.18
N PHE A 83 -3.57 9.14 -11.42
CA PHE A 83 -4.30 10.36 -11.78
C PHE A 83 -5.55 10.51 -10.91
N GLU A 84 -6.08 11.72 -10.83
CA GLU A 84 -7.30 12.02 -10.08
C GLU A 84 -8.40 12.51 -11.02
N GLN A 85 -9.60 11.97 -10.87
CA GLN A 85 -10.78 12.34 -11.62
C GLN A 85 -11.99 12.34 -10.68
N ASP A 86 -12.79 13.41 -10.72
CA ASP A 86 -13.99 13.57 -9.90
C ASP A 86 -13.74 13.33 -8.39
N GLY A 87 -12.55 13.73 -7.91
CA GLY A 87 -12.11 13.55 -6.51
C GLY A 87 -11.73 12.11 -6.15
N VAL A 88 -11.65 11.21 -7.13
CA VAL A 88 -11.23 9.82 -6.97
C VAL A 88 -9.88 9.60 -7.63
N ARG A 89 -8.96 8.98 -6.89
CA ARG A 89 -7.63 8.65 -7.39
C ARG A 89 -7.60 7.27 -8.01
N TYR A 90 -7.16 7.23 -9.26
CA TYR A 90 -7.01 6.05 -10.09
C TYR A 90 -5.54 5.75 -10.32
N TYR A 91 -5.24 4.48 -10.52
CA TYR A 91 -3.90 3.96 -10.68
C TYR A 91 -3.84 3.00 -11.86
N THR A 92 -2.74 3.06 -12.59
CA THR A 92 -2.36 2.04 -13.58
C THR A 92 -1.34 1.11 -12.95
N LEU A 93 -1.67 -0.18 -12.91
CA LEU A 93 -0.84 -1.21 -12.29
C LEU A 93 -0.36 -2.22 -13.33
N ARG A 94 0.90 -2.63 -13.22
CA ARG A 94 1.46 -3.74 -13.99
C ARG A 94 1.56 -4.97 -13.09
N ASP A 95 0.74 -6.00 -13.36
CA ASP A 95 0.77 -7.27 -12.65
C ASP A 95 1.71 -8.25 -13.32
N LEU A 96 2.87 -8.46 -12.70
CA LEU A 96 3.98 -9.25 -13.25
C LEU A 96 3.69 -10.75 -13.25
N ARG A 97 2.69 -11.20 -12.49
CA ARG A 97 2.34 -12.62 -12.38
C ARG A 97 1.65 -13.17 -13.62
N TYR A 98 0.87 -12.30 -14.26
CA TYR A 98 0.04 -12.64 -15.42
C TYR A 98 0.39 -11.80 -16.65
N HIS A 99 1.39 -10.90 -16.53
CA HIS A 99 1.76 -9.94 -17.56
C HIS A 99 0.56 -9.14 -18.05
N LYS A 100 -0.11 -8.50 -17.09
CA LYS A 100 -1.30 -7.68 -17.34
C LYS A 100 -1.06 -6.25 -16.91
N LEU A 101 -1.53 -5.32 -17.73
CA LEU A 101 -1.67 -3.92 -17.35
C LEU A 101 -3.12 -3.68 -16.96
N ILE A 102 -3.33 -3.15 -15.76
CA ILE A 102 -4.66 -2.92 -15.20
C ILE A 102 -4.84 -1.43 -15.00
N HIS A 103 -5.86 -0.89 -15.64
CA HIS A 103 -6.17 0.52 -15.63
C HIS A 103 -7.30 0.83 -14.65
N ASN A 104 -7.41 2.11 -14.28
CA ASN A 104 -8.49 2.66 -13.46
C ASN A 104 -8.65 1.93 -12.11
N VAL A 105 -7.57 1.43 -11.52
CA VAL A 105 -7.62 0.78 -10.22
C VAL A 105 -7.70 1.83 -9.13
N THR A 106 -8.60 1.68 -8.16
CA THR A 106 -8.66 2.57 -6.99
C THR A 106 -8.03 1.92 -5.76
N LYS A 107 -7.71 2.72 -4.73
CA LYS A 107 -7.22 2.22 -3.44
C LYS A 107 -8.18 1.26 -2.72
N TYR A 108 -9.46 1.22 -3.13
CA TYR A 108 -10.50 0.39 -2.56
C TYR A 108 -10.62 -1.00 -3.21
N THR A 109 -9.69 -1.38 -4.10
CA THR A 109 -9.67 -2.72 -4.70
C THR A 109 -9.64 -3.86 -3.67
N ASP A 110 -10.37 -4.94 -3.96
CA ASP A 110 -10.39 -6.17 -3.15
C ASP A 110 -9.09 -6.98 -3.25
N ARG A 111 -8.27 -6.69 -4.28
CA ARG A 111 -6.98 -7.37 -4.48
C ARG A 111 -5.97 -6.86 -3.45
N ARG A 112 -5.71 -7.68 -2.42
CA ARG A 112 -4.82 -7.32 -1.29
C ARG A 112 -3.43 -6.85 -1.73
N LEU A 113 -2.83 -7.45 -2.76
CA LEU A 113 -1.51 -7.07 -3.26
C LEU A 113 -1.55 -5.67 -3.89
N TRP A 114 -2.53 -5.43 -4.78
CA TRP A 114 -2.73 -4.14 -5.44
C TRP A 114 -2.94 -3.02 -4.44
N ARG A 115 -3.85 -3.23 -3.48
CA ARG A 115 -4.07 -2.28 -2.39
C ARG A 115 -2.81 -1.99 -1.59
N ALA A 116 -1.99 -2.99 -1.31
CA ALA A 116 -0.74 -2.81 -0.57
C ALA A 116 0.29 -1.98 -1.34
N ALA A 117 0.39 -2.15 -2.67
CA ALA A 117 1.28 -1.34 -3.49
C ALA A 117 0.77 0.09 -3.66
N ILE A 118 -0.52 0.29 -3.92
CA ILE A 118 -1.13 1.61 -3.98
C ILE A 118 -0.91 2.36 -2.67
N ALA A 119 -1.20 1.72 -1.53
CA ALA A 119 -0.98 2.32 -0.22
C ALA A 119 0.50 2.62 0.04
N GLN A 120 1.43 1.84 -0.52
CA GLN A 120 2.86 2.12 -0.41
C GLN A 120 3.28 3.30 -1.29
N ARG A 121 2.73 3.41 -2.51
CA ARG A 121 2.91 4.57 -3.40
C ARG A 121 2.36 5.86 -2.80
N GLU A 122 1.23 5.79 -2.10
CA GLU A 122 0.62 6.96 -1.44
C GLU A 122 1.43 7.48 -0.24
N LYS A 123 2.28 6.65 0.38
CA LYS A 123 3.10 7.07 1.52
C LYS A 123 4.20 8.06 1.17
N GLY A 124 4.58 8.16 -0.11
CA GLY A 124 5.60 9.08 -0.56
C GLY A 124 6.50 8.48 -1.64
N ALA A 125 7.41 9.33 -2.13
CA ALA A 125 8.45 8.92 -3.07
C ALA A 125 9.41 7.91 -2.43
N LEU A 126 10.12 7.17 -3.28
CA LEU A 126 11.20 6.30 -2.85
C LEU A 126 12.28 7.12 -2.13
N ASP A 127 12.65 6.68 -0.93
CA ASP A 127 13.83 7.19 -0.24
C ASP A 127 15.02 6.29 -0.57
N ASP A 128 15.85 6.74 -1.50
CA ASP A 128 17.03 6.02 -1.99
C ASP A 128 18.01 5.65 -0.89
N SER A 129 18.05 6.41 0.21
CA SER A 129 18.94 6.14 1.36
C SER A 129 18.57 4.85 2.11
N GLY A 130 17.30 4.45 2.05
CA GLY A 130 16.78 3.21 2.62
C GLY A 130 16.92 1.99 1.71
N VAL A 131 17.44 2.16 0.48
CA VAL A 131 17.58 1.09 -0.49
C VAL A 131 18.98 0.51 -0.45
N ARG A 132 19.08 -0.81 -0.31
CA ARG A 132 20.36 -1.51 -0.52
C ARG A 132 20.54 -1.78 -2.00
N TRP A 133 21.54 -1.15 -2.60
CA TRP A 133 21.87 -1.29 -4.02
C TRP A 133 22.96 -2.35 -4.29
N ASP A 134 22.83 -3.02 -5.43
CA ASP A 134 23.85 -3.83 -6.11
C ASP A 134 23.76 -3.53 -7.61
N GLY A 135 24.65 -2.66 -8.10
CA GLY A 135 24.53 -2.07 -9.44
C GLY A 135 23.24 -1.24 -9.57
N ASP A 136 22.38 -1.60 -10.53
CA ASP A 136 21.09 -0.94 -10.78
C ASP A 136 19.92 -1.59 -10.05
N TYR A 137 20.17 -2.72 -9.38
CA TYR A 137 19.18 -3.49 -8.66
C TYR A 137 19.22 -3.11 -7.18
N GLY A 138 18.06 -2.89 -6.58
CA GLY A 138 17.90 -2.43 -5.22
C GLY A 138 16.92 -3.28 -4.42
N LEU A 139 17.25 -3.56 -3.16
CA LEU A 139 16.33 -4.13 -2.19
C LEU A 139 15.90 -3.01 -1.24
N TRP A 140 14.62 -2.63 -1.31
CA TRP A 140 14.09 -1.56 -0.47
C TRP A 140 13.55 -2.08 0.86
N ARG A 141 12.74 -3.14 0.83
CA ARG A 141 12.25 -3.78 2.06
C ARG A 141 12.07 -5.27 1.92
N SER A 142 12.16 -5.97 3.05
CA SER A 142 11.76 -7.37 3.17
C SER A 142 10.80 -7.51 4.36
N TYR A 143 9.76 -8.33 4.21
CA TYR A 143 8.77 -8.55 5.26
C TYR A 143 8.18 -9.95 5.14
N ARG A 144 7.72 -10.49 6.28
CA ARG A 144 7.04 -11.79 6.33
C ARG A 144 5.54 -11.58 6.25
N GLN A 145 4.88 -12.36 5.41
CA GLN A 145 3.43 -12.49 5.42
C GLN A 145 3.00 -13.37 6.59
N ARG A 146 1.71 -13.27 6.94
CA ARG A 146 1.12 -14.12 8.00
C ARG A 146 1.19 -15.61 7.67
N SER A 147 1.30 -15.97 6.39
CA SER A 147 1.52 -17.35 5.93
C SER A 147 2.92 -17.88 6.24
N GLY A 148 3.86 -17.01 6.62
CA GLY A 148 5.28 -17.34 6.81
C GLY A 148 6.16 -16.97 5.62
N ASP A 149 5.56 -16.78 4.43
CA ASP A 149 6.30 -16.44 3.22
C ASP A 149 6.96 -15.07 3.31
N ARG A 150 8.20 -14.96 2.82
CA ARG A 150 8.87 -13.68 2.66
C ARG A 150 8.44 -12.99 1.37
N ARG A 151 8.23 -11.68 1.49
CA ARG A 151 7.97 -10.76 0.39
C ARG A 151 8.97 -9.63 0.43
N TYR A 152 9.26 -9.09 -0.73
CA TYR A 152 10.28 -8.09 -0.92
C TYR A 152 9.71 -6.97 -1.78
N ASP A 153 10.03 -5.72 -1.44
CA ASP A 153 9.90 -4.65 -2.42
C ASP A 153 11.29 -4.35 -2.97
N LEU A 154 11.37 -4.37 -4.29
CA LEU A 154 12.58 -4.23 -5.07
C LEU A 154 12.52 -2.93 -5.86
N VAL A 155 13.69 -2.38 -6.17
CA VAL A 155 13.81 -1.16 -6.95
C VAL A 155 14.80 -1.40 -8.09
N TYR A 156 14.48 -0.92 -9.28
CA TYR A 156 15.40 -0.87 -10.39
C TYR A 156 15.55 0.58 -10.85
N ARG A 157 16.75 1.16 -10.71
CA ARG A 157 16.97 2.56 -11.11
C ARG A 157 17.18 2.74 -12.62
N GLY A 158 17.86 1.80 -13.28
CA GLY A 158 18.15 1.87 -14.72
C GLY A 158 18.65 3.25 -15.19
N ASP A 159 18.40 3.57 -16.45
CA ASP A 159 18.74 4.87 -17.06
C ASP A 159 17.59 5.91 -16.95
N GLY A 160 16.54 5.63 -16.19
CA GLY A 160 15.32 6.44 -16.14
C GLY A 160 14.76 6.60 -14.74
N ASP A 161 13.44 6.80 -14.64
CA ASP A 161 12.77 6.87 -13.35
C ASP A 161 12.86 5.53 -12.61
N PRO A 162 13.15 5.53 -11.30
CA PRO A 162 13.29 4.32 -10.54
C PRO A 162 11.97 3.55 -10.49
N ARG A 163 12.04 2.30 -10.94
CA ARG A 163 10.91 1.36 -10.98
C ARG A 163 10.84 0.61 -9.68
N ILE A 164 9.64 0.52 -9.10
CA ILE A 164 9.43 -0.14 -7.81
C ILE A 164 8.51 -1.33 -7.99
N PHE A 165 9.01 -2.51 -7.59
CA PHE A 165 8.28 -3.77 -7.65
C PHE A 165 7.86 -4.18 -6.24
N PHE A 166 6.55 -4.21 -5.98
CA PHE A 166 5.98 -4.45 -4.66
C PHE A 166 5.60 -5.91 -4.44
N GLY A 167 5.91 -6.42 -3.25
CA GLY A 167 5.43 -7.74 -2.81
C GLY A 167 5.94 -8.92 -3.66
N VAL A 168 7.14 -8.79 -4.19
CA VAL A 168 7.85 -9.82 -4.96
C VAL A 168 8.12 -11.02 -4.06
N SER A 169 7.82 -12.23 -4.53
CA SER A 169 8.28 -13.46 -3.88
C SER A 169 9.68 -13.84 -4.34
N GLU A 170 10.42 -14.55 -3.48
CA GLU A 170 11.74 -15.10 -3.82
C GLU A 170 11.72 -16.02 -5.05
N ASN A 171 10.65 -16.79 -5.25
CA ASN A 171 10.47 -17.63 -6.43
C ASN A 171 10.40 -16.83 -7.74
N GLY A 172 9.94 -15.57 -7.67
CA GLY A 172 9.86 -14.69 -8.83
C GLY A 172 11.11 -13.86 -9.07
N MET A 173 12.15 -14.04 -8.25
CA MET A 173 13.43 -13.38 -8.43
C MET A 173 14.34 -14.22 -9.33
N ASP A 174 14.90 -13.56 -10.34
CA ASP A 174 15.97 -14.11 -11.15
C ASP A 174 17.29 -14.10 -10.36
N ARG A 175 18.40 -14.44 -11.04
CA ARG A 175 19.72 -14.46 -10.40
C ARG A 175 20.15 -13.07 -9.92
N ARG A 176 19.86 -11.99 -10.67
CA ARG A 176 20.29 -10.63 -10.35
C ARG A 176 19.58 -10.13 -9.09
N TRP A 177 18.27 -10.32 -9.02
CA TRP A 177 17.47 -9.99 -7.84
C TRP A 177 17.85 -10.84 -6.62
N LYS A 178 18.17 -12.13 -6.80
CA LYS A 178 18.59 -13.00 -5.69
C LYS A 178 19.94 -12.62 -5.07
N SER A 179 20.86 -12.03 -5.84
CA SER A 179 22.16 -11.57 -5.32
C SER A 179 22.01 -10.58 -4.17
N LEU A 180 20.99 -9.70 -4.22
CA LEU A 180 20.67 -8.74 -3.15
C LEU A 180 20.35 -9.43 -1.81
N LEU A 181 19.78 -10.64 -1.85
CA LEU A 181 19.43 -11.39 -0.65
C LEU A 181 20.68 -11.99 0.03
N ALA A 182 21.65 -12.45 -0.76
CA ALA A 182 22.88 -13.04 -0.26
C ALA A 182 23.77 -12.03 0.48
N THR A 183 23.80 -10.78 0.00
CA THR A 183 24.52 -9.66 0.62
C THR A 183 23.99 -9.30 2.02
N THR A 184 22.82 -9.83 2.42
CA THR A 184 22.29 -9.68 3.80
C THR A 184 23.05 -10.50 4.84
N LYS A 185 23.94 -11.42 4.44
CA LYS A 185 24.69 -12.26 5.38
C LYS A 185 26.00 -11.67 5.91
N VAL A 186 26.17 -10.35 5.89
CA VAL A 186 27.36 -9.71 6.48
C VAL A 186 26.96 -8.64 7.49
N ALA A 187 26.99 -9.02 8.77
CA ALA A 187 27.51 -8.21 9.87
C ALA A 187 27.95 -9.17 11.01
N PRO A 188 29.08 -8.88 11.69
CA PRO A 188 29.84 -9.81 12.54
C PRO A 188 29.12 -10.26 13.82
#